data_AF-A0A3M8X934-F1
#
_entry.id   AF-A0A3M8X934-F1
#
_cell.length_a   1.000
_cell.length_b   1.000
_cell.length_c   1.000
_cell.angle_alpha   90.00
_cell.angle_beta   90.00
_cell.angle_gamma   90.00
#
_symmetry.space_group_name_H-M   'P 1'
#
loop_
_entity.id
_entity.type
_entity.pdbx_description
1 polymer ?
#
loop_
_entity_poly.entity_id
_entity_poly.type
_entity_poly.pdbx_seq_one_letter_code
_entity_poly.pdbx_strand_id
1 'polypeptide(L)'
;MGDPGPRTVHLLLSEPTRPYDDEPTLDFLVRARGQWVSIETSVRTWDGDGLDSFLSALAEDFRGWKGERTWHSLEYDLTISAEHHSGGRVHLTWGIHDRPPVEQWHFETTTVHAAGEDMRNLAAEVRSFLTNMPR
;
A
#
# COMPACT_ATOMS: atom_id res chain seq x y z
N MET A 1 23.25 22.29 12.83
CA MET A 1 22.47 21.03 12.81
C MET A 1 21.53 21.16 11.63
N GLY A 2 21.93 20.65 10.47
CA GLY A 2 21.22 20.90 9.22
C GLY A 2 19.92 20.10 9.18
N ASP A 3 18.84 20.76 8.79
CA ASP A 3 17.56 20.12 8.51
C ASP A 3 17.77 19.02 7.47
N PRO A 4 17.58 17.74 7.80
CA PRO A 4 17.61 16.71 6.79
C PRO A 4 16.33 16.89 5.97
N GLY A 5 16.47 17.43 4.76
CA GLY A 5 15.36 17.53 3.80
C GLY A 5 14.57 16.22 3.69
N PRO A 6 13.34 16.26 3.14
CA PRO A 6 12.38 15.16 3.23
C PRO A 6 13.03 13.83 2.86
N ARG A 7 13.23 12.98 3.88
CA ARG A 7 13.92 11.71 3.74
C ARG A 7 12.93 10.72 3.16
N THR A 8 13.12 10.37 1.88
CA THR A 8 12.24 9.44 1.18
C THR A 8 12.31 8.05 1.80
N VAL A 9 11.16 7.53 2.22
CA VAL A 9 10.94 6.12 2.49
C VAL A 9 10.40 5.50 1.21
N HIS A 10 11.01 4.40 0.77
CA HIS A 10 10.54 3.63 -0.36
C HIS A 10 9.73 2.43 0.14
N LEU A 11 8.53 2.28 -0.38
CA LEU A 11 7.69 1.10 -0.18
C LEU A 11 7.92 0.11 -1.32
N LEU A 12 8.14 -1.16 -0.98
CA LEU A 12 8.36 -2.24 -1.93
C LEU A 12 7.48 -3.44 -1.56
N LEU A 13 6.84 -4.02 -2.56
CA LEU A 13 6.08 -5.27 -2.45
C LEU A 13 6.89 -6.40 -3.10
N SER A 14 7.11 -7.52 -2.41
CA SER A 14 7.74 -8.70 -3.00
C SER A 14 6.72 -9.55 -3.74
N GLU A 15 7.13 -10.30 -4.77
CA GLU A 15 6.26 -11.19 -5.54
C GLU A 15 5.27 -11.98 -4.65
N PRO A 16 3.96 -12.00 -5.00
CA PRO A 16 2.98 -12.69 -4.21
C PRO A 16 3.08 -14.20 -4.41
N THR A 17 2.76 -14.93 -3.35
CA THR A 17 2.75 -16.40 -3.32
C THR A 17 1.38 -16.88 -2.89
N ARG A 18 0.91 -18.00 -3.46
CA ARG A 18 -0.26 -18.72 -2.94
C ARG A 18 0.24 -19.78 -1.96
N PRO A 19 -0.01 -19.61 -0.65
CA PRO A 19 0.42 -20.61 0.34
C PRO A 19 -0.35 -21.93 0.21
N TYR A 20 -1.57 -21.89 -0.34
CA TYR A 20 -2.46 -23.03 -0.53
C TYR A 20 -3.05 -22.99 -1.95
N ASP A 21 -3.01 -24.11 -2.67
CA ASP A 21 -3.42 -24.17 -4.09
C ASP A 21 -4.94 -24.05 -4.29
N ASP A 22 -5.72 -24.42 -3.27
CA ASP A 22 -7.18 -24.45 -3.28
C ASP A 22 -7.83 -23.23 -2.62
N GLU A 23 -7.03 -22.31 -2.07
CA GLU A 23 -7.50 -21.07 -1.45
C GLU A 23 -7.04 -19.85 -2.26
N PRO A 24 -7.88 -18.80 -2.36
CA PRO A 24 -7.52 -17.59 -3.08
C PRO A 24 -6.53 -16.69 -2.29
N THR A 25 -6.00 -17.17 -1.17
CA THR A 25 -5.07 -16.43 -0.31
C THR A 25 -3.78 -16.07 -1.05
N LEU A 26 -3.30 -14.84 -0.86
CA LEU A 26 -2.02 -14.36 -1.35
C LEU A 26 -1.20 -13.82 -0.19
N ASP A 27 0.02 -14.33 -0.06
CA ASP A 27 1.02 -13.84 0.89
C ASP A 27 2.12 -13.10 0.13
N PHE A 28 2.45 -11.88 0.56
CA PHE A 28 3.58 -11.09 0.04
C PHE A 28 4.25 -10.29 1.15
N LEU A 29 5.52 -9.90 0.95
CA LEU A 29 6.25 -9.05 1.88
C LEU A 29 6.08 -7.58 1.52
N VAL A 30 5.70 -6.77 2.50
CA VAL A 30 5.78 -5.31 2.43
C VAL A 30 7.08 -4.87 3.09
N ARG A 31 7.87 -4.07 2.38
CA ARG A 31 9.09 -3.45 2.92
C ARG A 31 8.99 -1.94 2.84
N ALA A 32 9.25 -1.27 3.96
CA ALA A 32 9.51 0.16 3.98
C ALA A 32 10.98 0.40 4.32
N ARG A 33 11.70 1.09 3.43
CA ARG A 33 13.14 1.33 3.56
C ARG A 33 13.47 2.81 3.38
N GLY A 34 14.18 3.37 4.35
CA GLY A 34 14.73 4.71 4.32
C GLY A 34 16.14 4.73 4.93
N GLN A 35 16.71 5.91 5.10
CA GLN A 35 18.08 6.06 5.61
C GLN A 35 18.30 5.40 7.00
N TRP A 36 17.27 5.40 7.85
CA TRP A 36 17.35 4.95 9.24
C TRP A 36 16.29 3.92 9.60
N VAL A 37 15.51 3.47 8.62
CA VAL A 37 14.38 2.57 8.82
C VAL A 37 14.44 1.45 7.78
N SER A 38 14.27 0.23 8.25
CA SER A 38 14.11 -0.95 7.41
C SER A 38 13.19 -1.89 8.16
N ILE A 39 11.98 -2.02 7.65
CA ILE A 39 10.89 -2.83 8.22
C ILE A 39 10.36 -3.70 7.11
N GLU A 40 9.99 -4.90 7.50
CA GLU A 40 9.48 -5.93 6.63
C GLU A 40 8.38 -6.66 7.40
N THR A 41 7.22 -6.82 6.80
CA THR A 41 6.16 -7.67 7.33
C THR A 41 5.59 -8.54 6.21
N SER A 42 5.11 -9.72 6.58
CA SER A 42 4.33 -10.57 5.69
C SER A 42 2.89 -10.15 5.78
N VAL A 43 2.30 -9.81 4.63
CA VAL A 43 0.89 -9.44 4.50
C VAL A 43 0.16 -10.58 3.84
N ARG A 44 -0.96 -10.95 4.46
CA ARG A 44 -1.91 -11.92 3.90
C ARG A 44 -3.14 -11.20 3.38
N THR A 45 -3.53 -11.56 2.16
CA THR A 45 -4.76 -11.06 1.54
C THR A 45 -5.62 -12.20 1.00
N TRP A 46 -6.91 -11.94 0.81
CA TRP A 46 -7.83 -12.81 0.10
C TRP A 46 -8.03 -12.29 -1.33
N ASP A 47 -7.32 -12.87 -2.29
CA ASP A 47 -7.27 -12.40 -3.69
C ASP A 47 -6.93 -10.90 -3.81
N GLY A 48 -6.03 -10.42 -2.94
CA GLY A 48 -5.63 -9.01 -2.88
C GLY A 48 -6.58 -8.09 -2.11
N ASP A 49 -7.64 -8.60 -1.49
CA ASP A 49 -8.65 -7.85 -0.71
C ASP A 49 -9.19 -6.61 -1.44
N GLY A 50 -9.22 -6.63 -2.77
CA GLY A 50 -9.65 -5.51 -3.60
C GLY A 50 -8.72 -4.29 -3.59
N LEU A 51 -7.44 -4.45 -3.21
CA LEU A 51 -6.45 -3.37 -3.20
C LEU A 51 -6.31 -2.67 -4.55
N ASP A 52 -6.28 -3.44 -5.64
CA ASP A 52 -6.20 -2.94 -7.01
C ASP A 52 -7.43 -2.08 -7.38
N SER A 53 -8.61 -2.54 -6.97
CA SER A 53 -9.88 -1.88 -7.18
C SER A 53 -9.97 -0.60 -6.36
N PHE A 54 -9.50 -0.62 -5.12
CA PHE A 54 -9.38 0.57 -4.26
C PHE A 54 -8.50 1.63 -4.92
N LEU A 55 -7.28 1.29 -5.34
CA LEU A 55 -6.37 2.22 -6.01
C LEU A 55 -6.93 2.73 -7.34
N SER A 56 -7.60 1.86 -8.10
CA SER A 56 -8.28 2.23 -9.35
C SER A 56 -9.37 3.29 -9.11
N ALA A 57 -10.20 3.12 -8.07
CA ALA A 57 -11.24 4.08 -7.72
C ALA A 57 -10.67 5.45 -7.33
N LEU A 58 -9.52 5.50 -6.65
CA LEU A 58 -8.81 6.76 -6.36
C LEU A 58 -8.35 7.47 -7.65
N ALA A 59 -7.94 6.69 -8.65
CA ALA A 59 -7.49 7.22 -9.95
C ALA A 59 -8.65 7.72 -10.82
N GLU A 60 -9.84 7.12 -10.69
CA GLU A 60 -11.06 7.54 -11.40
C GLU A 60 -11.65 8.83 -10.83
N ASP A 61 -11.58 9.01 -9.51
CA ASP A 61 -12.04 10.23 -8.83
C ASP A 61 -10.95 11.33 -8.80
N PHE A 62 -10.19 11.46 -9.90
CA PHE A 62 -9.09 12.43 -10.02
C PHE A 62 -9.52 13.90 -9.82
N ARG A 63 -10.81 14.19 -10.02
CA ARG A 63 -11.41 15.51 -9.77
C ARG A 63 -11.47 15.88 -8.28
N GLY A 64 -11.26 14.90 -7.41
CA GLY A 64 -11.21 15.03 -5.96
C GLY A 64 -12.42 14.46 -5.25
N TRP A 65 -12.21 14.11 -3.98
CA TRP A 65 -13.22 13.66 -3.03
C TRP A 65 -13.01 14.38 -1.69
N LYS A 66 -13.99 14.29 -0.80
CA LYS A 66 -13.89 14.81 0.57
C LYS A 66 -13.68 13.67 1.55
N GLY A 67 -12.89 13.94 2.59
CA GLY A 67 -12.59 12.97 3.64
C GLY A 67 -11.58 11.92 3.20
N GLU A 68 -11.40 10.95 4.07
CA GLU A 68 -10.46 9.85 3.91
C GLU A 68 -11.17 8.63 3.29
N ARG A 69 -10.45 7.91 2.42
CA ARG A 69 -10.83 6.59 1.95
C ARG A 69 -9.82 5.59 2.46
N THR A 70 -10.28 4.48 3.02
CA THR A 70 -9.40 3.49 3.63
C THR A 70 -9.51 2.14 2.95
N TRP A 71 -8.43 1.40 3.02
CA TRP A 71 -8.31 -0.01 2.67
C TRP A 71 -7.46 -0.71 3.71
N HIS A 72 -7.65 -2.01 3.91
CA HIS A 72 -6.79 -2.83 4.74
C HIS A 72 -6.72 -4.26 4.20
N SER A 73 -5.63 -4.95 4.49
CA SER A 73 -5.49 -6.39 4.29
C SER A 73 -6.41 -7.17 5.24
N LEU A 74 -6.60 -8.46 4.96
CA LEU A 74 -7.40 -9.38 5.77
C LEU A 74 -7.03 -9.36 7.26
N GLU A 75 -5.73 -9.29 7.58
CA GLU A 75 -5.21 -9.34 8.95
C GLU A 75 -4.90 -7.95 9.54
N TYR A 76 -5.22 -6.85 8.84
CA TYR A 76 -4.91 -5.45 9.21
C TYR A 76 -3.41 -5.14 9.39
N ASP A 77 -2.52 -6.05 9.02
CA ASP A 77 -1.07 -5.87 9.00
C ASP A 77 -0.60 -4.85 7.95
N LEU A 78 -1.46 -4.55 6.96
CA LEU A 78 -1.31 -3.43 6.03
C LEU A 78 -2.61 -2.63 5.96
N THR A 79 -2.52 -1.34 6.23
CA THR A 79 -3.61 -0.38 6.06
C THR A 79 -3.18 0.72 5.11
N ILE A 80 -4.11 1.21 4.31
CA ILE A 80 -3.90 2.36 3.44
C ILE A 80 -5.01 3.37 3.69
N SER A 81 -4.63 4.61 3.95
CA SER A 81 -5.56 5.72 3.98
C SER A 81 -5.23 6.72 2.88
N ALA A 82 -6.27 7.26 2.24
CA ALA A 82 -6.15 8.09 1.05
C ALA A 82 -6.94 9.38 1.19
N GLU A 83 -6.23 10.50 1.10
CA GLU A 83 -6.79 11.84 1.09
C GLU A 83 -6.48 12.54 -0.23
N HIS A 84 -7.46 13.27 -0.76
CA HIS A 84 -7.26 14.15 -1.92
C HIS A 84 -7.01 15.57 -1.43
N HIS A 85 -5.86 16.12 -1.82
CA HIS A 85 -5.45 17.47 -1.46
C HIS A 85 -5.60 18.43 -2.64
N SER A 86 -5.71 19.72 -2.29
CA SER A 86 -5.68 20.80 -3.27
C SER A 86 -4.41 20.72 -4.14
N GLY A 87 -4.57 21.00 -5.43
CA GLY A 87 -3.49 20.82 -6.41
C GLY A 87 -3.46 19.46 -7.09
N GLY A 88 -4.48 18.62 -6.89
CA GLY A 88 -4.61 17.34 -7.60
C GLY A 88 -3.58 16.33 -7.13
N ARG A 89 -3.38 16.24 -5.81
CA ARG A 89 -2.47 15.28 -5.19
C ARG A 89 -3.27 14.30 -4.35
N VAL A 90 -2.90 13.03 -4.42
CA VAL A 90 -3.42 11.98 -3.54
C VAL A 90 -2.31 11.61 -2.59
N HIS A 91 -2.57 11.75 -1.29
CA HIS A 91 -1.68 11.30 -0.25
C HIS A 91 -2.14 9.91 0.18
N LEU A 92 -1.25 8.93 0.04
CA LEU A 92 -1.49 7.56 0.50
C LEU A 92 -0.65 7.32 1.74
N THR A 93 -1.29 7.20 2.89
CA THR A 93 -0.63 6.81 4.14
C THR A 93 -0.70 5.31 4.29
N TRP A 94 0.47 4.67 4.28
CA TRP A 94 0.66 3.23 4.41
C TRP A 94 0.98 2.92 5.87
N GLY A 95 0.07 2.28 6.57
CA GLY A 95 0.28 1.74 7.91
C GLY A 95 0.70 0.28 7.82
N ILE A 96 1.84 -0.04 8.43
CA ILE A 96 2.38 -1.39 8.51
C ILE A 96 2.41 -1.77 9.99
N HIS A 97 1.79 -2.89 10.32
CA HIS A 97 1.57 -3.31 11.71
C HIS A 97 2.14 -4.71 11.94
N ASP A 98 2.59 -4.97 13.17
CA ASP A 98 2.81 -6.35 13.61
C ASP A 98 1.46 -7.07 13.74
N ARG A 99 1.45 -8.40 13.53
CA ARG A 99 0.20 -9.15 13.53
C ARG A 99 -0.40 -9.29 14.95
N PRO A 100 -1.74 -9.21 15.09
CA PRO A 100 -2.42 -9.49 16.35
C PRO A 100 -2.07 -10.88 16.91
N PRO A 101 -2.15 -11.12 18.23
CA PRO A 101 -2.78 -10.26 19.25
C PRO A 101 -1.83 -9.32 19.99
N VAL A 102 -0.54 -9.30 19.65
CA VAL A 102 0.45 -8.46 20.33
C VAL A 102 1.08 -7.52 19.31
N GLU A 103 0.41 -6.40 19.04
CA GLU A 103 0.94 -5.33 18.19
C GLU A 103 2.17 -4.71 18.88
N GLN A 104 3.37 -5.24 18.57
CA GLN A 104 4.61 -4.76 19.19
C GLN A 104 5.16 -3.51 18.51
N TRP A 105 4.80 -3.30 17.25
CA TRP A 105 5.24 -2.14 16.48
C TRP A 105 4.21 -1.75 15.42
N HIS A 106 4.24 -0.46 15.11
CA HIS A 106 3.46 0.16 14.06
C HIS A 106 4.37 1.17 13.35
N PHE A 107 4.24 1.23 12.02
CA PHE A 107 4.95 2.20 11.20
C PHE A 107 4.03 2.79 10.15
N GLU A 108 4.15 4.10 9.95
CA GLU A 108 3.46 4.82 8.88
C GLU A 108 4.45 5.55 7.98
N THR A 109 4.13 5.54 6.68
CA THR A 109 4.76 6.41 5.69
C THR A 109 3.74 6.90 4.68
N THR A 110 3.91 8.11 4.19
CA THR A 110 3.03 8.69 3.16
C THR A 110 3.74 8.76 1.82
N THR A 111 3.14 8.23 0.77
CA THR A 111 3.53 8.50 -0.62
C THR A 111 2.57 9.53 -1.23
N VAL A 112 3.10 10.40 -2.10
CA VAL A 112 2.32 11.48 -2.72
C VAL A 112 2.31 11.25 -4.22
N HIS A 113 1.11 11.08 -4.76
CA HIS A 113 0.88 10.80 -6.17
C HIS A 113 0.13 11.95 -6.83
N ALA A 114 0.38 12.18 -8.12
CA ALA A 114 -0.50 13.04 -8.90
C ALA A 114 -1.85 12.33 -9.09
N ALA A 115 -2.95 13.05 -8.87
CA ALA A 115 -4.27 12.54 -9.19
C ALA A 115 -4.36 12.28 -10.69
N GLY A 116 -4.99 11.17 -11.10
CA GLY A 116 -5.10 10.77 -12.50
C GLY A 116 -4.02 9.77 -12.89
N GLU A 117 -3.19 10.11 -13.89
CA GLU A 117 -2.31 9.14 -14.58
C GLU A 117 -1.31 8.44 -13.65
N ASP A 118 -0.68 9.17 -12.72
CA ASP A 118 0.25 8.58 -11.75
C ASP A 118 -0.47 7.57 -10.83
N MET A 119 -1.67 7.90 -10.33
CA MET A 119 -2.51 6.93 -9.62
C MET A 119 -2.98 5.76 -10.49
N ARG A 120 -3.25 5.96 -11.80
CA ARG A 120 -3.59 4.86 -12.73
C ARG A 120 -2.41 3.92 -12.93
N ASN A 121 -1.20 4.45 -13.03
CA ASN A 121 0.01 3.67 -13.16
C ASN A 121 0.24 2.84 -11.89
N LEU A 122 0.12 3.46 -10.71
CA LEU A 122 0.20 2.73 -9.43
C LEU A 122 -0.84 1.60 -9.35
N ALA A 123 -2.10 1.88 -9.70
CA ALA A 123 -3.16 0.87 -9.68
C ALA A 123 -2.87 -0.28 -10.67
N ALA A 124 -2.35 0.03 -11.85
CA ALA A 124 -1.97 -0.97 -12.84
C ALA A 124 -0.78 -1.81 -12.39
N GLU A 125 0.25 -1.20 -11.81
CA GLU A 125 1.43 -1.88 -11.25
C GLU A 125 1.01 -2.83 -10.12
N VAL A 126 0.16 -2.38 -9.19
CA VAL A 126 -0.34 -3.23 -8.10
C VAL A 126 -1.23 -4.37 -8.61
N ARG A 127 -2.10 -4.11 -9.60
CA ARG A 127 -2.89 -5.18 -10.22
C ARG A 127 -2.00 -6.21 -10.91
N SER A 128 -1.02 -5.75 -11.69
CA SER A 128 -0.06 -6.62 -12.34
C SER A 128 0.73 -7.42 -11.32
N PHE A 129 1.15 -6.79 -10.22
CA PHE A 129 1.80 -7.44 -9.11
C PHE A 129 0.94 -8.58 -8.52
N LEU A 130 -0.31 -8.31 -8.15
CA LEU A 130 -1.22 -9.30 -7.54
C LEU A 130 -1.57 -10.47 -8.47
N THR A 131 -1.53 -10.23 -9.79
CA THR A 131 -1.89 -11.24 -10.80
C THR A 131 -0.68 -11.97 -11.41
N ASN A 132 0.52 -11.43 -11.29
CA ASN A 132 1.74 -12.00 -11.85
C ASN A 132 2.33 -13.03 -10.88
N MET A 133 1.87 -14.28 -11.01
CA MET A 133 2.45 -15.42 -10.33
C MET A 133 3.42 -16.15 -11.26
N PRO A 134 4.66 -16.46 -10.82
CA PRO A 134 5.44 -17.47 -11.51
C PRO A 134 4.68 -18.81 -11.45
N ARG A 135 4.52 -19.44 -12.61
CA ARG A 135 3.96 -20.80 -12.73
C ARG A 135 4.87 -21.84 -12.09
#